data_AF-A0AAE4LGC4-F1
#
_entry.id   AF-A0AAE4LGC4-F1
#
_cell.length_a   1.000
_cell.length_b   1.000
_cell.length_c   1.000
_cell.angle_alpha   90.00
_cell.angle_beta   90.00
_cell.angle_gamma   90.00
#
_symmetry.space_group_name_H-M   'P 1'
#
loop_
_entity.id
_entity.type
_entity.pdbx_description
1 polymer ?
#
loop_
_entity_poly.entity_id
_entity_poly.type
_entity_poly.pdbx_seq_one_letter_code
_entity_poly.pdbx_strand_id
1 'polypeptide(L)' 'MLHRGNITITGLEDINRHPTVSVKLENGNVWLTKHELARLFGVFIQTIDANMRSIFKSRILNECRY' A
#
# COMPACT_ATOMS: atom_id res chain seq x y z
N MET A 1 8.20 19.71 2.75
CA MET A 1 7.71 18.44 2.17
C MET A 1 7.92 17.35 3.21
N LEU A 2 6.92 16.50 3.49
CA LEU A 2 7.14 15.36 4.39
C LEU A 2 8.05 14.34 3.70
N HIS A 3 9.18 14.02 4.33
CA HIS A 3 10.07 12.93 3.92
C HIS A 3 9.35 11.60 4.11
N ARG A 4 8.68 11.09 3.07
CA ARG A 4 7.94 9.82 3.08
C ARG A 4 8.50 8.88 2.03
N GLY A 5 8.81 7.66 2.45
CA GLY A 5 9.10 6.58 1.53
C GLY A 5 7.83 6.19 0.77
N ASN A 6 7.99 5.69 -0.45
CA ASN A 6 6.88 5.33 -1.33
C ASN A 6 7.20 4.05 -2.11
N ILE A 7 6.14 3.41 -2.60
CA ILE A 7 6.24 2.33 -3.58
C ILE A 7 5.67 2.85 -4.89
N THR A 8 6.42 2.69 -5.96
CA THR A 8 5.97 2.98 -7.32
C THR A 8 5.88 1.66 -8.09
N ILE A 9 4.72 1.40 -8.70
CA ILE A 9 4.49 0.24 -9.55
C ILE A 9 4.25 0.74 -10.97
N THR A 10 4.98 0.21 -11.93
CA THR A 10 4.90 0.60 -13.36
C THR A 10 4.73 -0.62 -14.25
N GLY A 11 4.27 -0.42 -15.49
CA GLY A 11 4.06 -1.51 -16.43
C GLY A 11 2.85 -2.38 -16.10
N LEU A 12 1.80 -1.80 -15.51
CA LEU A 12 0.53 -2.49 -15.27
C LEU A 12 -0.39 -2.47 -16.51
N GLU A 13 -0.12 -1.53 -17.40
CA GLU A 13 -0.87 -1.25 -18.63
C GLU A 13 -0.56 -2.21 -19.79
N ASP A 14 0.59 -2.90 -19.75
CA ASP A 14 1.02 -3.84 -20.79
C ASP A 14 1.01 -5.27 -20.25
N ILE A 15 0.11 -6.09 -20.77
CA ILE A 15 -0.05 -7.51 -20.39
C ILE A 15 1.19 -8.35 -20.72
N ASN A 16 2.04 -7.91 -21.64
CA ASN A 16 3.26 -8.62 -22.03
C ASN A 16 4.49 -8.16 -21.23
N ARG A 17 4.33 -7.14 -20.36
CA ARG A 17 5.40 -6.61 -19.53
C ARG A 17 5.19 -7.03 -18.09
N HIS A 18 6.26 -7.51 -17.46
CA HIS A 18 6.22 -7.74 -16.02
C HIS A 18 6.14 -6.40 -15.27
N PRO A 19 5.22 -6.24 -14.30
CA PRO A 19 5.17 -5.05 -13.47
C PRO A 19 6.49 -4.85 -12.75
N THR A 20 6.99 -3.61 -12.73
CA THR A 20 8.19 -3.25 -11.97
C THR A 20 7.80 -2.53 -10.70
N VAL A 21 8.31 -3.01 -9.56
CA VAL A 21 8.10 -2.42 -8.23
C VAL A 21 9.37 -1.73 -7.78
N SER A 22 9.30 -0.41 -7.59
CA SER A 22 10.39 0.42 -7.06
C SER A 22 10.02 0.93 -5.68
N VAL A 23 10.92 0.76 -4.72
CA VAL A 23 10.71 1.22 -3.34
C VAL A 23 11.72 2.31 -3.01
N LYS A 24 11.21 3.49 -2.65
CA LYS A 24 12.01 4.53 -2.01
C LYS A 24 11.75 4.48 -0.52
N LEU A 25 12.76 4.16 0.27
CA LEU A 25 12.68 4.20 1.73
C LEU A 25 13.00 5.60 2.23
N GLU A 26 12.26 6.10 3.22
CA GLU A 26 12.67 7.26 4.02
C GLU A 26 12.66 6.82 5.49
N ASN A 27 13.80 6.95 6.17
CA ASN A 27 14.01 6.42 7.53
C ASN A 27 13.63 4.93 7.66
N GLY A 28 13.90 4.12 6.64
CA GLY A 28 13.53 2.70 6.60
C GLY A 28 12.03 2.43 6.46
N ASN A 29 11.19 3.47 6.33
CA ASN A 29 9.74 3.36 6.28
C ASN A 29 9.20 3.70 4.88
N VAL A 30 8.02 3.15 4.59
CA VAL A 30 7.22 3.42 3.41
C VAL A 30 5.82 3.79 3.84
N TRP A 31 5.22 4.77 3.17
CA TRP A 31 3.84 5.17 3.36
C TRP A 31 3.04 4.80 2.12
N LEU A 32 1.89 4.16 2.33
CA LEU A 32 0.92 3.84 1.29
C LEU A 32 -0.46 4.26 1.73
N THR A 33 -1.19 4.87 0.81
CA THR A 33 -2.61 5.13 0.95
C THR A 33 -3.41 3.84 0.70
N LYS A 34 -4.66 3.79 1.20
CA LYS A 34 -5.59 2.69 0.89
C LYS A 34 -5.84 2.51 -0.62
N HIS A 35 -5.73 3.60 -1.39
CA HIS A 35 -5.88 3.58 -2.85
C HIS A 35 -4.70 2.88 -3.52
N GLU A 36 -3.47 3.17 -3.08
CA GLU A 36 -2.27 2.51 -3.59
C GLU A 36 -2.25 1.03 -3.20
N LEU A 37 -2.71 0.67 -2.00
CA LEU A 37 -2.89 -0.73 -1.61
C LEU A 37 -3.92 -1.45 -2.48
N ALA A 38 -5.08 -0.83 -2.72
CA ALA A 38 -6.11 -1.38 -3.61
C ALA A 38 -5.56 -1.63 -5.02
N ARG A 39 -4.80 -0.66 -5.57
CA ARG A 39 -4.12 -0.80 -6.86
C ARG A 39 -3.07 -1.90 -6.86
N LEU A 40 -2.23 -1.98 -5.83
CA LEU A 40 -1.17 -2.99 -5.69
C LEU A 40 -1.75 -4.41 -5.67
N PHE A 41 -2.85 -4.64 -4.95
CA PHE A 41 -3.47 -5.96 -4.84
C PHE A 41 -4.51 -6.25 -5.91
N GLY A 42 -4.85 -5.28 -6.78
CA GLY A 42 -5.89 -5.45 -7.79
C GLY A 42 -7.29 -5.68 -7.21
N VAL A 43 -7.59 -5.07 -6.06
CA VAL A 43 -8.86 -5.23 -5.34
C VAL A 43 -9.58 -3.89 -5.15
N PHE A 44 -10.86 -3.94 -4.80
CA PHE A 44 -11.62 -2.75 -4.45
C PHE A 44 -11.17 -2.16 -3.11
N ILE A 45 -11.29 -0.84 -2.96
CA ILE A 45 -10.94 -0.13 -1.71
C ILE A 45 -11.78 -0.66 -0.54
N GLN A 46 -13.03 -1.06 -0.77
CA GLN A 46 -13.88 -1.64 0.26
C GLN A 46 -13.29 -2.95 0.82
N THR A 47 -12.62 -3.74 -0.01
CA THR A 47 -11.91 -4.97 0.40
C THR A 47 -10.72 -4.62 1.30
N ILE A 48 -9.97 -3.58 0.96
CA ILE A 48 -8.89 -3.07 1.82
C ILE A 48 -9.45 -2.58 3.16
N ASP A 49 -10.51 -1.77 3.16
CA ASP A 49 -11.12 -1.24 4.38
C ASP A 49 -11.66 -2.37 5.28
N ALA A 50 -12.27 -3.41 4.71
CA ALA A 50 -12.74 -4.57 5.46
C ALA A 50 -11.59 -5.35 6.12
N ASN A 51 -10.52 -5.62 5.37
CA ASN A 51 -9.35 -6.34 5.88
C ASN A 51 -8.58 -5.53 6.93
N MET A 52 -8.40 -4.23 6.72
CA MET A 52 -7.74 -3.35 7.69
C MET A 52 -8.48 -3.34 9.02
N ARG A 53 -9.82 -3.22 9.02
CA ARG A 53 -10.62 -3.34 10.25
C ARG A 53 -10.42 -4.69 10.95
N SER A 54 -10.37 -5.78 10.19
CA SER A 54 -10.14 -7.13 10.75
C SER A 54 -8.75 -7.25 11.39
N ILE A 55 -7.72 -6.76 10.69
CA ILE A 55 -6.33 -6.73 11.15
C ILE A 55 -6.22 -5.93 12.47
N PHE A 56 -6.81 -4.73 12.53
CA PHE A 56 -6.81 -3.92 13.76
C PHE A 56 -7.59 -4.59 14.89
N LYS A 57 -8.76 -5.19 14.61
CA LYS A 57 -9.54 -5.94 15.60
C LYS A 57 -8.77 -7.13 16.16
N SER A 58 -8.00 -7.82 15.31
CA SER A 58 -7.13 -8.93 15.70
C SER A 58 -5.83 -8.51 16.39
N ARG A 59 -5.54 -7.20 16.46
CA ARG A 59 -4.31 -6.62 17.02
C ARG A 59 -3.02 -7.09 16.34
N ILE A 60 -3.09 -7.55 15.09
CA ILE A 60 -1.90 -7.85 14.28
C ILE A 60 -1.15 -6.55 13.94
N LEU A 61 -1.88 -5.48 13.66
CA LEU A 61 -1.34 -4.13 13.52
C LEU A 61 -2.05 -3.19 14.50
N ASN A 62 -1.37 -2.12 14.88
CA ASN A 62 -1.92 -1.06 15.71
C ASN A 62 -2.32 0.14 14.84
N GLU A 63 -3.43 0.76 15.20
CA GLU A 63 -3.80 2.08 14.66
C GLU A 63 -2.87 3.12 15.27
N CYS A 64 -2.19 3.92 14.43
CA CYS A 64 -1.59 5.16 14.91
C CYS A 64 -2.72 6.13 15.29
N ARG A 65 -2.99 6.26 16.58
CA ARG A 65 -3.87 7.30 17.13
C ARG A 65 -3.02 8.52 17.47
N TYR A 66 -3.31 9.63 16.81
CA TYR A 66 -2.79 10.95 17.18
C TYR A 66 -3.66 11.56 18.28
#